data_AF-A0A0K1F4E2-F1
#
_entry.id   AF-A0A0K1F4E2-F1
#
_cell.length_a   1.000
_cell.length_b   1.000
_cell.length_c   1.000
_cell.angle_alpha   90.00
_cell.angle_beta   90.00
_cell.angle_gamma   90.00
#
_symmetry.space_group_name_H-M   'P 1'
#
loop_
_entity.id
_entity.type
_entity.pdbx_description
1 polymer ?
#
loop_
_entity_poly.entity_id
_entity_poly.type
_entity_poly.pdbx_seq_one_letter_code
_entity_poly.pdbx_strand_id
1 'polypeptide(L)'
;MSGIVMSTWGKEITVEVRFDLLDDERVTSKQAYALGVIFVLWDAVNGALDALKSYCLENDGNMLTSECGTARIDDIFDVVEPYSLFVVRDDSKRSVALMCHYRLDPEHGLALLFENERLTKIGPEDIAF
;
A
#
# COMPACT_ATOMS: atom_id res chain seq x y z
N MET A 1 14.13 11.68 -8.71
CA MET A 1 13.74 10.31 -8.28
C MET A 1 12.78 9.78 -9.32
N SER A 2 12.98 8.53 -9.75
CA SER A 2 12.14 7.90 -10.77
C SER A 2 11.00 7.16 -10.07
N GLY A 3 9.79 7.73 -10.12
CA GLY A 3 8.57 7.04 -9.70
C GLY A 3 8.06 6.11 -10.78
N ILE A 4 7.19 5.17 -10.40
CA ILE A 4 6.53 4.25 -11.33
C ILE A 4 5.07 4.64 -11.45
N VAL A 5 4.61 4.73 -12.70
CA VAL A 5 3.23 5.08 -13.04
C VAL A 5 2.43 3.80 -13.19
N MET A 6 1.35 3.67 -12.41
CA MET A 6 0.45 2.52 -12.46
C MET A 6 -1.00 2.98 -12.50
N SER A 7 -1.85 2.23 -13.22
CA SER A 7 -3.30 2.39 -13.14
C SER A 7 -3.82 1.64 -11.91
N THR A 8 -4.20 2.39 -10.88
CA THR A 8 -4.62 1.89 -9.58
C THR A 8 -5.99 2.44 -9.22
N TRP A 9 -6.96 1.55 -8.95
CA TRP A 9 -8.32 1.88 -8.53
C TRP A 9 -9.03 2.90 -9.44
N GLY A 10 -8.77 2.82 -10.75
CA GLY A 10 -9.40 3.66 -11.76
C GLY A 10 -8.68 5.00 -12.04
N LYS A 11 -7.52 5.27 -11.42
CA LYS A 11 -6.69 6.45 -11.71
C LYS A 11 -5.24 6.08 -11.99
N GLU A 12 -4.55 6.90 -12.76
CA GLU A 12 -3.09 6.82 -12.85
C GLU A 12 -2.45 7.47 -11.63
N ILE A 13 -1.61 6.71 -10.94
CA ILE A 13 -0.84 7.18 -9.78
C ILE A 13 0.66 7.03 -10.05
N THR A 14 1.46 7.85 -9.39
CA THR A 14 2.92 7.68 -9.37
C THR A 14 3.35 7.32 -7.97
N VAL A 15 4.04 6.19 -7.81
CA VAL A 15 4.59 5.74 -6.53
C VAL A 15 6.10 5.65 -6.58
N GLU A 16 6.76 6.00 -5.49
CA GLU A 16 8.19 5.72 -5.33
C GLU A 16 8.41 4.24 -5.05
N VAL A 17 9.60 3.73 -5.38
CA VAL A 17 10.02 2.40 -4.94
C VAL A 17 11.07 2.57 -3.86
N ARG A 18 10.83 1.95 -2.72
CA ARG A 18 11.75 1.90 -1.59
C ARG A 18 12.05 0.45 -1.26
N PHE A 19 13.28 0.18 -0.85
CA PHE A 19 13.72 -1.14 -0.45
C PHE A 19 14.10 -1.10 1.02
N ASP A 20 13.68 -2.12 1.74
CA ASP A 20 14.19 -2.39 3.08
C ASP A 20 15.65 -2.85 2.99
N LEU A 21 16.56 -1.93 3.32
CA LEU A 21 18.00 -2.12 3.26
C LEU A 21 18.59 -1.69 4.60
N LEU A 22 19.51 -2.48 5.16
CA LEU A 22 20.37 -2.00 6.24
C LEU A 22 21.44 -1.06 5.68
N ASP A 23 22.13 -0.34 6.57
CA ASP A 23 23.25 0.53 6.21
C ASP A 23 24.26 -0.24 5.33
N ASP A 24 24.65 0.38 4.21
CA ASP A 24 25.55 -0.15 3.18
C ASP A 24 25.07 -1.37 2.38
N GLU A 25 23.81 -1.81 2.54
CA GLU A 25 23.26 -2.91 1.75
C GLU A 25 22.84 -2.49 0.33
N ARG A 26 22.90 -3.47 -0.58
CA ARG A 26 22.40 -3.34 -1.94
C ARG A 26 21.12 -4.15 -2.08
N VAL A 27 20.24 -3.69 -2.97
CA VAL A 27 19.04 -4.43 -3.38
C VAL A 27 19.42 -5.86 -3.78
N THR A 28 18.80 -6.83 -3.13
CA THR A 28 19.02 -8.25 -3.42
C THR A 28 18.26 -8.67 -4.68
N SER A 29 18.69 -9.79 -5.30
CA SER A 29 17.96 -10.37 -6.42
C SER A 29 16.53 -10.78 -6.04
N LYS A 30 16.30 -11.21 -4.80
CA LYS A 30 14.97 -11.55 -4.27
C LYS A 30 14.06 -10.32 -4.20
N GLN A 31 14.57 -9.19 -3.71
CA GLN A 31 13.81 -7.94 -3.65
C GLN A 31 13.51 -7.39 -5.04
N ALA A 32 14.50 -7.38 -5.94
CA ALA A 32 14.29 -6.99 -7.34
C ALA A 32 13.24 -7.90 -8.02
N TYR A 33 13.26 -9.20 -7.72
CA TYR A 33 12.27 -10.15 -8.20
C TYR A 33 10.88 -9.90 -7.61
N ALA A 34 10.75 -9.71 -6.29
CA ALA A 34 9.48 -9.39 -5.64
C ALA A 34 8.83 -8.13 -6.25
N LEU A 35 9.62 -7.09 -6.47
CA LEU A 35 9.19 -5.87 -7.17
C LEU A 35 8.71 -6.18 -8.61
N GLY A 36 9.48 -6.95 -9.36
CA GLY A 36 9.11 -7.32 -10.73
C GLY A 36 7.80 -8.11 -10.80
N VAL A 37 7.60 -9.06 -9.90
CA VAL A 37 6.39 -9.91 -9.91
C VAL A 37 5.15 -9.11 -9.50
N ILE A 38 5.23 -8.24 -8.48
CA ILE A 38 4.07 -7.41 -8.11
C ILE A 38 3.68 -6.44 -9.23
N PHE A 39 4.63 -5.94 -10.04
CA PHE A 39 4.29 -5.13 -11.21
C PHE A 39 3.54 -5.91 -12.27
N VAL A 40 3.95 -7.15 -12.54
CA VAL A 40 3.25 -8.02 -13.50
C VAL A 40 1.87 -8.41 -12.98
N LEU A 41 1.74 -8.57 -11.65
CA LEU A 41 0.50 -8.96 -10.98
C LEU A 41 -0.17 -7.78 -10.27
N TRP A 42 -0.11 -6.58 -10.86
CA TRP A 42 -0.67 -5.36 -10.26
C TRP A 42 -2.19 -5.45 -10.02
N ASP A 43 -2.88 -6.35 -10.72
CA ASP A 43 -4.28 -6.68 -10.47
C ASP A 43 -4.54 -7.15 -9.03
N ALA A 44 -3.53 -7.69 -8.33
CA ALA A 44 -3.64 -7.97 -6.90
C ALA A 44 -3.85 -6.69 -6.07
N VAL A 45 -3.16 -5.59 -6.42
CA VAL A 45 -3.33 -4.27 -5.80
C VAL A 45 -4.70 -3.69 -6.14
N ASN A 46 -5.11 -3.79 -7.41
CA ASN A 46 -6.44 -3.34 -7.82
C ASN A 46 -7.57 -4.13 -7.14
N GLY A 47 -7.40 -5.45 -7.00
CA GLY A 47 -8.34 -6.34 -6.32
C GLY A 47 -8.45 -6.11 -4.81
N ALA A 48 -7.53 -5.35 -4.21
CA ALA A 48 -7.56 -5.02 -2.78
C ALA A 48 -8.56 -3.89 -2.43
N LEU A 49 -9.15 -3.21 -3.42
CA LEU A 49 -9.99 -2.02 -3.21
C LEU A 49 -11.15 -2.26 -2.23
N ASP A 50 -11.89 -3.35 -2.37
CA ASP A 50 -13.03 -3.64 -1.51
C ASP A 50 -12.62 -3.96 -0.07
N ALA A 51 -11.49 -4.66 0.09
CA ALA A 51 -10.91 -4.94 1.41
C ALA A 51 -10.42 -3.65 2.07
N LEU A 52 -9.79 -2.76 1.31
CA LEU A 52 -9.34 -1.45 1.77
C LEU A 52 -10.51 -0.56 2.22
N LYS A 53 -11.57 -0.45 1.40
CA LYS A 53 -12.78 0.29 1.78
C LYS A 53 -13.41 -0.26 3.06
N SER A 54 -13.49 -1.58 3.18
CA SER A 54 -14.01 -2.24 4.38
C SER A 54 -13.16 -1.90 5.61
N TYR A 55 -11.84 -1.99 5.50
CA TYR A 55 -10.92 -1.64 6.58
C TYR A 55 -11.14 -0.20 7.09
N CYS A 56 -11.18 0.78 6.18
CA CYS A 56 -11.38 2.19 6.56
C CYS A 56 -12.73 2.42 7.27
N LEU A 57 -13.79 1.75 6.83
CA LEU A 57 -15.12 1.87 7.44
C LEU A 57 -15.19 1.21 8.82
N GLU A 58 -14.55 0.05 8.99
CA GLU A 58 -14.56 -0.70 10.24
C GLU A 58 -13.70 -0.05 11.32
N ASN A 59 -12.53 0.47 10.95
CA ASN A 59 -11.58 1.04 11.91
C ASN A 59 -11.88 2.51 12.24
N ASP A 60 -12.30 3.30 11.23
CA ASP A 60 -12.36 4.77 11.32
C ASP A 60 -13.66 5.37 10.77
N GLY A 61 -14.73 4.56 10.62
CA GLY A 61 -16.02 5.02 10.07
C GLY A 61 -16.65 6.21 10.81
N ASN A 62 -16.38 6.34 12.11
CA ASN A 62 -16.83 7.50 12.89
C ASN A 62 -16.09 8.78 12.46
N MET A 63 -14.78 8.70 12.18
CA MET A 63 -13.98 9.83 11.71
C MET A 63 -14.33 10.22 10.27
N LEU A 64 -14.72 9.26 9.42
CA LEU A 64 -15.28 9.56 8.10
C LEU A 64 -16.45 10.53 8.18
N THR A 65 -17.36 10.33 9.13
CA THR A 65 -18.52 11.19 9.29
C THR A 65 -18.12 12.56 9.85
N SER A 66 -17.20 12.63 10.83
CA SER A 66 -16.81 13.90 11.45
C SER A 66 -15.85 14.73 10.58
N GLU A 67 -14.87 14.11 9.94
CA GLU A 67 -13.79 14.78 9.19
C GLU A 67 -14.10 14.93 7.71
N CYS A 68 -14.85 13.98 7.13
CA CYS A 68 -15.17 13.97 5.70
C CYS A 68 -16.65 14.29 5.42
N GLY A 69 -17.49 14.40 6.45
CA GLY A 69 -18.92 14.73 6.30
C GLY A 69 -19.75 13.64 5.63
N THR A 70 -19.23 12.41 5.55
CA THR A 70 -19.88 11.28 4.86
C THR A 70 -19.70 9.98 5.65
N ALA A 71 -20.68 9.09 5.56
CA ALA A 71 -20.59 7.73 6.11
C ALA A 71 -20.21 6.69 5.03
N ARG A 72 -19.76 7.12 3.86
CA ARG A 72 -19.44 6.28 2.70
C ARG A 72 -18.17 6.74 2.01
N ILE A 73 -17.44 5.76 1.44
CA ILE A 73 -16.26 5.98 0.61
C ILE A 73 -16.63 5.72 -0.86
N ASP A 74 -17.04 6.77 -1.57
CA ASP A 74 -17.33 6.69 -3.00
C ASP A 74 -16.02 6.62 -3.80
N ASP A 75 -15.15 7.61 -3.60
CA ASP A 75 -13.78 7.65 -4.10
C ASP A 75 -12.79 7.29 -2.99
N ILE A 76 -11.98 6.25 -3.19
CA ILE A 76 -10.99 5.83 -2.19
C ILE A 76 -9.89 6.88 -1.99
N PHE A 77 -9.61 7.69 -3.01
CA PHE A 77 -8.57 8.72 -2.96
C PHE A 77 -8.91 9.91 -2.06
N ASP A 78 -10.17 10.03 -1.62
CA ASP A 78 -10.54 11.05 -0.62
C ASP A 78 -9.97 10.75 0.78
N VAL A 79 -9.59 9.49 1.01
CA VAL A 79 -9.10 8.99 2.31
C VAL A 79 -7.73 8.34 2.24
N VAL A 80 -7.35 7.72 1.11
CA VAL A 80 -6.10 6.96 0.97
C VAL A 80 -5.36 7.41 -0.29
N GLU A 81 -4.12 7.88 -0.14
CA GLU A 81 -3.26 8.29 -1.25
C GLU A 81 -1.97 7.45 -1.24
N PRO A 82 -1.80 6.51 -2.19
CA PRO A 82 -0.58 5.72 -2.28
C PRO A 82 0.61 6.57 -2.70
N TYR A 83 1.75 6.41 -2.01
CA TYR A 83 2.96 7.18 -2.29
C TYR A 83 4.22 6.31 -2.48
N SER A 84 4.26 5.10 -1.95
CA SER A 84 5.44 4.24 -2.04
C SER A 84 5.11 2.75 -2.12
N LEU A 85 5.81 2.03 -2.99
CA LEU A 85 5.98 0.58 -2.89
C LEU A 85 7.22 0.28 -2.07
N PHE A 86 7.03 -0.28 -0.88
CA PHE A 86 8.11 -0.69 0.00
C PHE A 86 8.35 -2.20 -0.14
N VAL A 87 9.53 -2.56 -0.65
CA VAL A 87 9.92 -3.96 -0.85
C VAL A 87 10.63 -4.45 0.41
N VAL A 88 9.91 -5.27 1.18
CA VAL A 88 10.34 -5.77 2.49
C VAL A 88 11.43 -6.82 2.31
N ARG A 89 12.43 -6.81 3.19
CA ARG A 89 13.47 -7.84 3.20
C ARG A 89 12.93 -9.10 3.86
N ASP A 90 12.59 -10.09 3.05
CA ASP A 90 12.17 -11.40 3.53
C ASP A 90 12.83 -12.51 2.72
N ASP A 91 13.42 -13.48 3.40
CA ASP A 91 14.13 -14.59 2.78
C ASP A 91 13.22 -15.76 2.36
N SER A 92 12.02 -15.82 2.93
CA SER A 92 11.05 -16.91 2.81
C SER A 92 9.89 -16.61 1.86
N LYS A 93 9.49 -15.35 1.75
CA LYS A 93 8.36 -14.88 0.93
C LYS A 93 8.73 -13.62 0.17
N ARG A 94 7.97 -13.35 -0.90
CA ARG A 94 8.04 -12.06 -1.62
C ARG A 94 7.06 -11.11 -0.97
N SER A 95 7.60 -10.14 -0.24
CA SER A 95 6.80 -9.21 0.54
C SER A 95 6.95 -7.80 -0.01
N VAL A 96 5.83 -7.18 -0.38
CA VAL A 96 5.76 -5.80 -0.84
C VAL A 96 4.60 -5.11 -0.15
N ALA A 97 4.85 -3.94 0.42
CA ALA A 97 3.81 -3.08 0.98
C ALA A 97 3.53 -1.90 0.07
N LEU A 98 2.25 -1.62 -0.20
CA LEU A 98 1.83 -0.33 -0.74
C LEU A 98 1.58 0.60 0.44
N MET A 99 2.44 1.60 0.59
CA MET A 99 2.35 2.62 1.62
C MET A 99 1.52 3.79 1.12
N CYS A 100 0.65 4.28 1.99
CA CYS A 100 -0.34 5.28 1.68
C CYS A 100 -0.44 6.32 2.79
N HIS A 101 -0.55 7.59 2.39
CA HIS A 101 -1.09 8.59 3.30
C HIS A 101 -2.53 8.25 3.60
N TYR A 102 -2.88 8.30 4.88
CA TYR A 102 -4.22 7.95 5.34
C TYR A 102 -4.83 9.12 6.09
N ARG A 103 -5.87 9.71 5.51
CA ARG A 103 -6.50 10.91 6.04
C ARG A 103 -7.13 10.71 7.42
N LEU A 104 -7.57 9.48 7.71
CA LEU A 104 -8.25 9.16 8.97
C LEU A 104 -7.27 8.81 10.09
N ASP A 105 -6.03 8.42 9.75
CA ASP A 105 -4.92 8.30 10.68
C ASP A 105 -3.62 8.89 10.08
N PRO A 106 -3.50 10.23 10.07
CA PRO A 106 -2.34 10.90 9.47
C PRO A 106 -1.03 10.65 10.22
N GLU A 107 -1.09 10.18 11.47
CA GLU A 107 0.09 9.95 12.30
C GLU A 107 0.79 8.64 11.93
N HIS A 108 0.03 7.60 11.61
CA HIS A 108 0.57 6.26 11.33
C HIS A 108 0.50 5.84 9.86
N GLY A 109 -0.26 6.57 9.03
CA GLY A 109 -0.47 6.22 7.63
C GLY A 109 -1.19 4.89 7.47
N LEU A 110 -1.09 4.29 6.28
CA LEU A 110 -1.67 2.99 6.00
C LEU A 110 -0.79 2.18 5.04
N ALA A 111 -0.64 0.90 5.33
CA ALA A 111 0.00 -0.06 4.44
C ALA A 111 -0.95 -1.19 4.05
N LEU A 112 -0.88 -1.58 2.78
CA LEU A 112 -1.41 -2.84 2.27
C LEU A 112 -0.24 -3.78 2.03
N LEU A 113 -0.13 -4.85 2.83
CA LEU A 113 0.94 -5.84 2.72
C LEU A 113 0.52 -6.97 1.78
N PHE A 114 1.36 -7.23 0.79
CA PHE A 114 1.22 -8.31 -0.18
C PHE A 114 2.34 -9.32 0.02
N GLU A 115 1.98 -10.58 0.29
CA GLU A 115 2.92 -11.68 0.39
C GLU A 115 2.65 -12.70 -0.70
N ASN A 116 3.67 -13.03 -1.48
CA ASN A 116 3.52 -13.82 -2.70
C ASN A 116 2.36 -13.28 -3.57
N GLU A 117 2.35 -11.95 -3.73
CA GLU A 117 1.43 -11.20 -4.58
C GLU A 117 -0.06 -11.32 -4.19
N ARG A 118 -0.33 -11.69 -2.94
CA ARG A 118 -1.68 -11.70 -2.37
C ARG A 118 -1.75 -10.77 -1.19
N LEU A 119 -2.83 -10.00 -1.11
CA LEU A 119 -3.11 -9.18 0.07
C LEU A 119 -3.21 -10.08 1.30
N THR A 120 -2.37 -9.83 2.31
CA THR A 120 -2.38 -10.57 3.58
C THR A 120 -2.81 -9.70 4.75
N LYS A 121 -2.50 -8.41 4.72
CA LYS A 121 -2.80 -7.49 5.83
C LYS A 121 -3.03 -6.06 5.34
N ILE A 122 -3.93 -5.36 6.02
CA ILE A 122 -4.08 -3.90 5.96
C ILE A 122 -3.92 -3.38 7.39
N GLY A 123 -3.21 -2.29 7.57
CA GLY A 123 -2.94 -1.71 8.87
C GLY A 123 -2.06 -0.47 8.80
N PRO A 124 -1.59 0.05 9.94
CA PRO A 124 -0.62 1.15 9.96
C PRO A 124 0.67 0.77 9.20
N GLU A 125 1.47 1.76 8.82
CA GLU A 125 2.67 1.50 7.98
C GLU A 125 3.72 0.62 8.68
N ASP A 126 3.70 0.58 10.01
CA ASP A 126 4.59 -0.22 10.84
C ASP A 126 4.51 -1.73 10.56
N ILE A 127 3.42 -2.23 9.98
CA ILE A 127 3.24 -3.65 9.66
C ILE A 127 4.23 -4.19 8.62
N ALA A 128 4.91 -3.30 7.90
CA ALA A 128 5.85 -3.64 6.84
C ALA A 128 7.32 -3.62 7.30
N PHE A 129 7.60 -3.29 8.57
CA PHE A 129 8.94 -3.21 9.16
C PHE A 129 9.20 -4.32 10.18
#